data_AF-A0A947J7W9-F1
#
_entry.id   AF-A0A947J7W9-F1
#
_cell.length_a   1.000
_cell.length_b   1.000
_cell.length_c   1.000
_cell.angle_alpha   90.00
_cell.angle_beta   90.00
_cell.angle_gamma   90.00
#
_symmetry.space_group_name_H-M   'P 1'
#
loop_
_entity.id
_entity.type
_entity.pdbx_description
1 polymer ?
#
loop_
_entity_poly.entity_id
_entity_poly.type
_entity_poly.pdbx_seq_one_letter_code
_entity_poly.pdbx_strand_id
1 'polypeptide(L)'
;MRRGLWVAGLLAVLTSLAVFANTAPTMEDQYARTVEDTSVVIEIRAEDVDIDPTVPSGHPMRFMLLDGPTHGVLVGDLTDVKYRPEHTVYVELTYVPAEGFVGTDLITVMVIDPFDETAQGAVTIQIEVEERRAQGLLSGNWTAQFTYD
;
A
#
# COMPACT_ATOMS: atom_id res chain seq x y z
N MET A 1 -74.44 -3.79 28.91
CA MET A 1 -74.22 -4.12 27.48
C MET A 1 -73.94 -2.79 26.78
N ARG A 2 -72.86 -2.48 26.05
CA ARG A 2 -71.77 -3.24 25.41
C ARG A 2 -70.44 -2.47 25.61
N ARG A 3 -69.34 -3.21 25.73
CA ARG A 3 -67.96 -2.69 25.76
C ARG A 3 -67.54 -2.30 24.33
N GLY A 4 -67.05 -1.08 24.13
CA GLY A 4 -66.32 -0.71 22.91
C GLY A 4 -64.83 -0.94 23.13
N LEU A 5 -64.23 -1.85 22.36
CA LEU A 5 -62.77 -2.01 22.30
C LEU A 5 -62.18 -0.83 21.55
N TRP A 6 -61.32 -0.06 22.20
CA TRP A 6 -60.38 0.81 21.51
C TRP A 6 -59.24 -0.06 20.98
N VAL A 7 -59.14 -0.19 19.67
CA VAL A 7 -57.94 -0.73 19.04
C VAL A 7 -57.00 0.46 18.83
N ALA A 8 -56.10 0.66 19.79
CA ALA A 8 -54.93 1.50 19.58
C ALA A 8 -53.96 0.71 18.69
N GLY A 9 -53.83 1.13 17.42
CA GLY A 9 -52.81 0.60 16.54
C GLY A 9 -51.44 1.09 17.01
N LEU A 10 -50.64 0.19 17.57
CA LEU A 10 -49.22 0.46 17.82
C LEU A 10 -48.48 0.28 16.49
N LEU A 11 -48.21 1.37 15.77
CA LEU A 11 -47.25 1.35 14.68
C LEU A 11 -45.85 1.32 15.31
N ALA A 12 -45.36 0.12 15.61
CA ALA A 12 -43.97 -0.07 16.00
C ALA A 12 -43.10 0.04 14.74
N VAL A 13 -42.57 1.24 14.49
CA VAL A 13 -41.49 1.40 13.52
C VAL A 13 -40.23 0.86 14.20
N LEU A 14 -39.85 -0.37 13.85
CA LEU A 14 -38.57 -0.94 14.25
C LEU A 14 -37.48 -0.22 13.43
N THR A 15 -36.91 0.86 13.96
CA THR A 15 -35.66 1.39 13.41
C THR A 15 -34.56 0.42 13.78
N SER A 16 -34.22 -0.46 12.83
CA SER A 16 -32.99 -1.25 12.86
C SER A 16 -31.81 -0.28 12.90
N LEU A 17 -31.25 -0.04 14.09
CA LEU A 17 -29.89 0.51 14.20
C LEU A 17 -28.94 -0.61 13.77
N ALA A 18 -28.60 -0.65 12.48
CA ALA A 18 -27.46 -1.42 12.02
C ALA A 18 -26.22 -0.73 12.60
N VAL A 19 -25.73 -1.23 13.73
CA VAL A 19 -24.35 -0.96 14.14
C VAL A 19 -23.51 -1.73 13.12
N PHE A 20 -22.88 -1.03 12.18
CA PHE A 20 -21.82 -1.65 11.38
C PHE A 20 -20.77 -2.09 12.38
N ALA A 21 -20.56 -3.40 12.50
CA ALA A 21 -19.44 -3.91 13.26
C ALA A 21 -18.18 -3.54 12.49
N ASN A 22 -17.20 -2.96 13.18
CA ASN A 22 -15.90 -2.67 12.59
C ASN A 22 -15.26 -3.96 12.07
N THR A 23 -14.58 -3.84 10.93
CA THR A 23 -13.80 -4.86 10.27
C THR A 23 -12.36 -4.39 10.24
N ALA A 24 -11.47 -5.12 10.93
CA ALA A 24 -10.04 -4.82 10.92
C ALA A 24 -9.49 -4.60 9.50
N PRO A 25 -8.51 -3.70 9.32
CA PRO A 25 -7.89 -3.47 8.03
C PRO A 25 -7.13 -4.71 7.55
N THR A 26 -6.77 -4.70 6.27
CA THR A 26 -5.86 -5.67 5.67
C THR A 26 -4.66 -4.97 5.04
N MET A 27 -3.52 -5.65 5.06
CA MET A 27 -2.30 -5.19 4.41
C MET A 27 -1.59 -6.40 3.80
N GLU A 28 -1.39 -6.37 2.49
CA GLU A 28 -0.61 -7.39 1.79
C GLU A 28 0.86 -6.99 1.73
N ASP A 29 1.73 -8.00 1.58
CA ASP A 29 3.13 -7.78 1.29
C ASP A 29 3.29 -7.09 -0.07
N GLN A 30 4.24 -6.16 -0.11
CA GLN A 30 4.49 -5.28 -1.24
C GLN A 30 5.93 -5.41 -1.71
N TYR A 31 6.15 -5.05 -2.96
CA TYR A 31 7.43 -5.27 -3.61
C TYR A 31 7.79 -4.10 -4.51
N ALA A 32 9.02 -3.63 -4.37
CA ALA A 32 9.60 -2.56 -5.18
C ALA A 32 10.96 -2.98 -5.73
N ARG A 33 11.35 -2.35 -6.85
CA ARG A 33 12.68 -2.50 -7.44
C ARG A 33 13.29 -1.14 -7.68
N THR A 34 14.60 -1.09 -7.52
CA THR A 34 15.41 0.03 -7.99
C THR A 34 16.76 -0.49 -8.46
N VAL A 35 17.53 0.39 -9.07
CA VAL A 35 18.94 0.12 -9.37
C VAL A 35 19.83 0.70 -8.27
N GLU A 36 21.06 0.18 -8.18
CA GLU A 36 22.13 0.69 -7.32
C GLU A 36 22.19 2.22 -7.38
N ASP A 37 22.37 2.85 -6.22
CA ASP A 37 22.47 4.31 -6.04
C ASP A 37 21.27 5.12 -6.54
N THR A 38 20.14 4.47 -6.82
CA THR A 38 18.93 5.13 -7.31
C THR A 38 17.80 5.02 -6.30
N SER A 39 17.28 6.17 -5.86
CA SER A 39 16.12 6.23 -4.98
C SER A 39 14.84 5.77 -5.70
N VAL A 40 13.92 5.15 -4.96
CA VAL A 40 12.62 4.74 -5.48
C VAL A 40 11.51 5.19 -4.53
N VAL A 41 10.40 5.67 -5.10
CA VAL A 41 9.17 5.93 -4.35
C VAL A 41 8.48 4.59 -4.14
N ILE A 42 8.24 4.25 -2.88
CA ILE A 42 7.43 3.11 -2.47
C ILE A 42 6.06 3.62 -2.03
N GLU A 43 5.02 3.01 -2.57
CA GLU A 43 3.66 3.16 -2.05
C GLU A 43 3.44 2.05 -1.03
N ILE A 44 3.02 2.39 0.18
CA ILE A 44 2.65 1.42 1.21
C ILE A 44 1.14 1.43 1.35
N ARG A 45 0.51 0.40 0.80
CA ARG A 45 -0.94 0.25 0.68
C ARG A 45 -1.53 -0.64 1.76
N ALA A 46 -2.74 -0.27 2.21
CA ALA A 46 -3.65 -1.11 2.98
C ALA A 46 -5.09 -0.95 2.45
N GLU A 47 -5.98 -1.82 2.90
CA GLU A 47 -7.41 -1.76 2.59
C GLU A 47 -8.23 -1.89 3.86
N ASP A 48 -9.35 -1.18 3.94
CA ASP A 48 -10.31 -1.29 5.04
C ASP A 48 -11.73 -1.03 4.50
N VAL A 49 -12.58 -2.05 4.56
CA VAL A 49 -13.93 -2.05 3.99
C VAL A 49 -14.86 -1.03 4.64
N ASP A 50 -14.53 -0.55 5.84
CA ASP A 50 -15.31 0.46 6.55
C ASP A 50 -15.02 1.90 6.08
N ILE A 51 -14.00 2.09 5.23
CA ILE A 51 -13.75 3.37 4.57
C ILE A 51 -14.89 3.69 3.60
N ASP A 52 -15.64 4.77 3.84
CA ASP A 52 -16.60 5.32 2.87
C ASP A 52 -15.84 5.98 1.69
N PRO A 53 -15.95 5.47 0.45
CA PRO A 53 -15.23 6.03 -0.70
C PRO A 53 -15.61 7.49 -1.01
N THR A 54 -16.77 7.95 -0.54
CA THR A 54 -17.27 9.32 -0.74
C THR A 54 -16.82 10.29 0.34
N VAL A 55 -16.54 9.78 1.54
CA VAL A 55 -16.04 10.56 2.69
C VAL A 55 -14.95 9.77 3.43
N PRO A 56 -13.80 9.49 2.78
CA PRO A 56 -12.78 8.62 3.36
C PRO A 56 -12.14 9.21 4.63
N SER A 57 -12.16 10.54 4.78
CA SER A 57 -11.72 11.22 6.01
C SER A 57 -12.58 10.90 7.24
N GLY A 58 -13.75 10.28 7.06
CA GLY A 58 -14.58 9.75 8.15
C GLY A 58 -13.99 8.52 8.83
N HIS A 59 -13.02 7.84 8.21
CA HIS A 59 -12.35 6.65 8.73
C HIS A 59 -10.83 6.86 8.76
N PRO A 60 -10.31 7.68 9.70
CA PRO A 60 -8.90 8.09 9.71
C PRO A 60 -7.94 6.94 10.08
N MET A 61 -7.22 6.44 9.08
CA MET A 61 -6.19 5.40 9.23
C MET A 61 -4.85 5.99 9.66
N ARG A 62 -4.03 5.20 10.36
CA ARG A 62 -2.69 5.57 10.80
C ARG A 62 -1.66 4.53 10.37
N PHE A 63 -0.55 4.97 9.80
CA PHE A 63 0.59 4.11 9.47
C PHE A 63 1.71 4.25 10.51
N MET A 64 2.34 3.14 10.84
CA MET A 64 3.48 3.08 11.76
C MET A 64 4.57 2.18 11.20
N LEU A 65 5.80 2.70 11.14
CA LEU A 65 6.98 1.90 10.85
C LEU A 65 7.31 1.05 12.09
N LEU A 66 7.34 -0.28 11.93
CA LEU A 66 7.75 -1.20 12.98
C LEU A 66 9.25 -1.48 12.89
N ASP A 67 9.74 -1.73 11.69
CA ASP A 67 11.17 -1.92 11.40
C ASP A 67 11.53 -1.32 10.04
N GLY A 68 12.69 -0.67 9.99
CA GLY A 68 13.18 0.05 8.81
C GLY A 68 14.16 -0.76 7.97
N PRO A 69 14.55 -0.23 6.80
CA PRO A 69 15.57 -0.86 5.97
C PRO A 69 16.93 -0.91 6.68
N THR A 70 17.73 -1.93 6.38
CA THR A 70 19.07 -2.11 6.96
C THR A 70 20.20 -1.55 6.10
N HIS A 71 19.95 -1.31 4.81
CA HIS A 71 20.91 -0.86 3.82
C HIS A 71 20.39 0.32 2.99
N GLY A 72 19.62 1.18 3.64
CA GLY A 72 19.14 2.43 3.07
C GLY A 72 18.40 3.26 4.13
N VAL A 73 17.76 4.34 3.68
CA VAL A 73 16.94 5.20 4.53
C VAL A 73 15.60 5.47 3.87
N LEU A 74 14.58 5.67 4.69
CA LEU A 74 13.27 6.14 4.27
C LEU A 74 13.15 7.64 4.48
N VAL A 75 12.69 8.34 3.46
CA VAL A 75 12.40 9.78 3.48
C VAL A 75 10.93 9.98 3.14
N GLY A 76 10.19 10.64 4.01
CA GLY A 76 8.77 10.95 3.80
C GLY A 76 8.04 11.16 5.13
N ASP A 77 6.72 11.26 5.03
CA ASP A 77 5.83 11.49 6.16
C ASP A 77 4.73 10.43 6.19
N LEU A 78 4.76 9.54 7.20
CA LEU A 78 3.73 8.52 7.40
C LEU A 78 2.37 9.10 7.81
N THR A 79 2.30 10.40 8.11
CA THR A 79 1.05 11.10 8.42
C THR A 79 0.38 11.70 7.17
N ASP A 80 1.06 11.72 6.01
CA ASP A 80 0.47 12.08 4.70
C ASP A 80 -0.35 10.91 4.14
N VAL A 81 -1.37 10.51 4.88
CA VAL A 81 -2.26 9.39 4.54
C VAL A 81 -3.21 9.81 3.43
N LYS A 82 -3.15 9.07 2.32
CA LYS A 82 -3.96 9.28 1.11
C LYS A 82 -4.97 8.16 0.96
N TYR A 83 -6.12 8.51 0.41
CA TYR A 83 -7.23 7.60 0.19
C TYR A 83 -7.57 7.57 -1.28
N ARG A 84 -7.92 6.39 -1.80
CA ARG A 84 -8.47 6.23 -3.15
C ARG A 84 -9.55 5.15 -3.16
N PRO A 85 -10.54 5.27 -4.06
CA PRO A 85 -11.58 4.26 -4.19
C PRO A 85 -11.02 2.86 -4.50
N GLU A 86 -11.71 1.79 -4.10
CA GLU A 86 -12.96 1.83 -3.29
C GLU A 86 -12.65 1.98 -1.80
N HIS A 87 -11.75 1.18 -1.25
CA HIS A 87 -11.49 1.09 0.20
C HIS A 87 -9.98 1.16 0.51
N THR A 88 -9.22 1.81 -0.36
CA THR A 88 -7.77 1.78 -0.33
C THR A 88 -7.20 3.01 0.35
N VAL A 89 -6.24 2.77 1.24
CA VAL A 89 -5.46 3.80 1.92
C VAL A 89 -3.97 3.56 1.71
N TYR A 90 -3.18 4.61 1.59
CA TYR A 90 -1.76 4.49 1.36
C TYR A 90 -0.95 5.71 1.83
N VAL A 91 0.34 5.50 2.00
CA VAL A 91 1.36 6.54 2.19
C VAL A 91 2.47 6.34 1.16
N GLU A 92 3.15 7.42 0.80
CA GLU A 92 4.30 7.38 -0.12
C GLU A 92 5.57 7.74 0.65
N LEU A 93 6.57 6.85 0.58
CA LEU A 93 7.91 7.12 1.11
C LEU A 93 8.93 6.98 -0.03
N THR A 94 10.02 7.72 0.04
CA THR A 94 11.17 7.52 -0.83
C THR A 94 12.20 6.66 -0.10
N TYR A 95 12.51 5.51 -0.66
CA TYR A 95 13.66 4.71 -0.23
C TYR A 95 14.92 5.18 -0.96
N VAL A 96 15.98 5.44 -0.20
CA VAL A 96 17.30 5.80 -0.71
C VAL A 96 18.27 4.69 -0.28
N PRO A 97 18.79 3.88 -1.23
CA PRO A 97 19.80 2.88 -0.92
C PRO A 97 21.06 3.51 -0.32
N ALA A 98 21.77 2.76 0.53
CA ALA A 98 23.15 3.08 0.87
C ALA A 98 24.04 3.00 -0.39
N GLU A 99 25.07 3.85 -0.45
CA GLU A 99 25.99 3.91 -1.59
C GLU A 99 26.59 2.53 -1.89
N GLY A 100 26.46 2.08 -3.14
CA GLY A 100 26.97 0.80 -3.64
C GLY A 100 26.22 -0.44 -3.13
N PHE A 101 25.06 -0.28 -2.46
CA PHE A 101 24.30 -1.43 -1.99
C PHE A 101 23.56 -2.12 -3.14
N VAL A 102 23.77 -3.43 -3.26
CA VAL A 102 23.04 -4.34 -4.15
C VAL A 102 22.55 -5.50 -3.31
N GLY A 103 21.28 -5.83 -3.40
CA GLY A 103 20.66 -6.86 -2.57
C GLY A 103 19.20 -6.59 -2.31
N THR A 104 18.72 -7.07 -1.17
CA THR A 104 17.33 -6.91 -0.74
C THR A 104 17.31 -6.19 0.59
N ASP A 105 16.43 -5.20 0.71
CA ASP A 105 16.06 -4.58 1.97
C ASP A 105 14.59 -4.85 2.28
N LEU A 106 14.25 -4.78 3.56
CA LEU A 106 12.92 -5.10 4.09
C LEU A 106 12.43 -3.98 4.99
N ILE A 107 11.15 -3.68 4.90
CA ILE A 107 10.45 -2.73 5.77
C ILE A 107 9.24 -3.44 6.33
N THR A 108 8.98 -3.31 7.63
CA THR A 108 7.73 -3.81 8.23
C THR A 108 6.89 -2.65 8.74
N VAL A 109 5.63 -2.65 8.35
CA VAL A 109 4.70 -1.54 8.61
C VAL A 109 3.43 -2.10 9.22
N MET A 110 2.83 -1.31 10.11
CA MET A 110 1.52 -1.54 10.67
C MET A 110 0.57 -0.43 10.23
N VAL A 111 -0.66 -0.79 9.86
CA VAL A 111 -1.78 0.11 9.71
C VAL A 111 -2.75 -0.09 10.88
N ILE A 112 -3.28 1.00 11.41
CA ILE A 112 -4.25 1.02 12.51
C ILE A 112 -5.49 1.79 12.04
N ASP A 113 -6.68 1.25 12.27
CA ASP A 113 -7.95 1.90 11.99
C ASP A 113 -8.41 2.82 13.16
N PRO A 114 -9.56 3.53 13.04
CA PRO A 114 -10.07 4.40 14.11
C PRO A 114 -10.55 3.67 15.38
N PHE A 115 -10.64 2.35 15.35
CA PHE A 115 -11.09 1.48 16.43
C PHE A 115 -9.94 0.67 17.04
N ASP A 116 -8.70 1.02 16.70
CA ASP A 116 -7.45 0.40 17.14
C ASP A 116 -7.27 -1.07 16.67
N GLU A 117 -8.01 -1.52 15.65
CA GLU A 117 -7.68 -2.78 14.98
C GLU A 117 -6.53 -2.57 13.98
N THR A 118 -5.75 -3.62 13.74
CA THR A 118 -4.45 -3.49 13.06
C THR A 118 -4.23 -4.55 12.00
N ALA A 119 -3.49 -4.18 10.95
CA ALA A 119 -2.84 -5.12 10.03
C ALA A 119 -1.36 -4.78 9.88
N GLN A 120 -0.56 -5.80 9.57
CA GLN A 120 0.88 -5.66 9.31
C GLN A 120 1.22 -6.26 7.95
N GLY A 121 2.21 -5.67 7.28
CA GLY A 121 2.74 -6.18 6.02
C GLY A 121 4.20 -5.78 5.85
N ALA A 122 4.88 -6.50 4.96
CA ALA A 122 6.26 -6.23 4.60
C ALA A 122 6.36 -5.53 3.23
N VAL A 123 7.29 -4.58 3.09
CA VAL A 123 7.72 -4.08 1.80
C VAL A 123 9.12 -4.62 1.51
N THR A 124 9.24 -5.48 0.51
CA THR A 124 10.52 -6.00 0.03
C THR A 124 11.03 -5.11 -1.10
N ILE A 125 12.23 -4.57 -0.94
CA ILE A 125 12.86 -3.72 -1.96
C ILE A 125 14.06 -4.45 -2.51
N GLN A 126 14.06 -4.73 -3.82
CA GLN A 126 15.21 -5.32 -4.49
C GLN A 126 16.02 -4.22 -5.21
N ILE A 127 17.31 -4.17 -4.92
CA ILE A 127 18.28 -3.27 -5.51
C ILE A 127 19.19 -4.10 -6.42
N GLU A 128 19.20 -3.79 -7.70
CA GLU A 128 19.98 -4.49 -8.72
C GLU A 128 21.03 -3.56 -9.34
N VAL A 129 22.10 -4.09 -9.92
CA VAL A 129 23.02 -3.24 -10.71
C VAL A 129 22.34 -2.78 -11.99
N GLU A 130 22.67 -1.58 -12.47
CA GLU A 130 22.29 -1.21 -13.83
C GLU A 130 23.01 -2.16 -14.80
N GLU A 131 22.28 -3.03 -15.48
CA GLU A 131 22.84 -3.75 -16.60
C GLU A 131 23.29 -2.70 -17.62
N ARG A 132 24.61 -2.49 -17.72
CA ARG A 132 25.19 -1.84 -18.90
C ARG A 132 24.80 -2.70 -20.09
N ARG A 133 23.65 -2.40 -20.70
CA ARG A 133 23.39 -2.76 -22.08
C ARG A 133 24.63 -2.27 -22.79
N ALA A 134 25.38 -3.19 -23.39
CA ALA A 134 26.44 -2.85 -24.31
C ALA A 134 25.78 -2.06 -25.44
N GLN A 135 25.61 -0.75 -25.25
CA GLN A 135 25.39 0.19 -26.33
C GLN A 135 26.57 -0.05 -27.24
N GLY A 136 26.29 -0.56 -28.44
CA GLY A 136 27.29 -1.13 -29.32
C GLY A 136 28.51 -0.25 -29.48
N LEU A 137 29.58 -0.58 -28.75
CA LEU A 137 30.95 -0.29 -29.14
C LEU A 137 31.39 -1.36 -30.13
N LEU A 138 30.61 -1.53 -31.21
CA LEU A 138 31.14 -2.09 -32.45
C LEU A 138 31.30 -0.94 -33.44
N SER A 139 32.18 0.01 -33.11
CA SER A 139 32.77 0.86 -34.14
C SER A 139 33.85 0.04 -34.85
N GLY A 140 33.46 -0.65 -35.91
CA GLY A 140 34.37 -1.41 -36.76
C GLY A 140 33.69 -1.77 -38.07
N ASN A 141 34.39 -1.58 -39.20
CA ASN A 141 33.91 -2.03 -40.50
C ASN A 141 34.03 -3.56 -40.56
N TRP A 142 32.89 -4.24 -40.53
CA TRP A 142 32.82 -5.69 -40.72
C TRP A 142 32.33 -5.99 -42.14
N THR A 143 33.25 -6.39 -43.02
CA THR A 143 32.90 -7.10 -44.26
C THR A 143 33.13 -8.59 -44.04
N ALA A 144 32.06 -9.35 -43.93
CA ALA A 144 32.11 -10.81 -43.99
C ALA A 144 31.89 -11.26 -45.44
N GLN A 145 32.89 -11.92 -46.03
CA GLN A 145 32.70 -12.70 -47.25
C GLN A 145 32.48 -14.16 -46.85
N PHE A 146 31.33 -14.70 -47.23
CA PHE A 146 31.05 -16.13 -47.13
C PHE A 146 31.19 -16.73 -48.53
N THR A 147 32.18 -17.60 -48.71
CA THR A 147 32.22 -18.54 -49.84
C THR A 147 31.88 -19.92 -49.31
N TYR A 148 30.99 -20.62 -50.01
CA TYR A 148 30.62 -22.01 -49.71
C TYR A 148 31.26 -22.90 -50.79
N ASP A 149 31.88 -24.00 -50.36
CA ASP A 149 32.41 -25.05 -51.24
C ASP A 149 31.30 -26.06 -51.62
#